data_AF-A0A8T6NFB0-F1
#
_entry.id   AF-A0A8T6NFB0-F1
#
_cell.length_a   1.000
_cell.length_b   1.000
_cell.length_c   1.000
_cell.angle_alpha   90.00
_cell.angle_beta   90.00
_cell.angle_gamma   90.00
#
_symmetry.space_group_name_H-M   'P 1'
#
loop_
_entity.id
_entity.type
_entity.pdbx_description
1 polymer ?
#
loop_
_entity_poly.entity_id
_entity_poly.type
_entity_poly.pdbx_seq_one_letter_code
_entity_poly.pdbx_strand_id
1 'polypeptide(L)'
;MTIQIDDNRPLSIESDSFLPTEFGNFRIRVFVGLDGKEHTTLYTGDLSDPENSPLVRIHSECLTGDAFGSLKCDCGPQLESAMRRIQDEGCGAIVYLRQEGRNIGL
;
A
#
# COMPACT_ATOMS: atom_id res chain seq x y z
N MET A 1 -14.57 -6.15 -4.80
CA MET A 1 -13.19 -5.83 -5.15
C MET A 1 -12.40 -7.12 -4.99
N THR A 2 -11.92 -7.68 -6.10
CA THR A 2 -11.29 -8.99 -6.11
C THR A 2 -9.83 -8.80 -6.43
N ILE A 3 -8.94 -9.23 -5.53
CA ILE A 3 -7.50 -9.26 -5.79
C ILE A 3 -7.27 -10.55 -6.58
N GLN A 4 -6.87 -10.40 -7.84
CA GLN A 4 -6.48 -11.54 -8.67
C GLN A 4 -5.03 -11.86 -8.32
N ILE A 5 -4.82 -12.94 -7.56
CA ILE A 5 -3.50 -13.50 -7.32
C ILE A 5 -3.29 -14.56 -8.40
N ASP A 6 -2.34 -14.32 -9.30
CA ASP A 6 -1.92 -15.30 -10.31
C ASP A 6 -0.64 -15.98 -9.81
N ASP A 7 -0.77 -17.20 -9.29
CA ASP A 7 0.36 -18.00 -8.79
C ASP A 7 1.35 -18.39 -9.91
N ASN A 8 0.97 -18.20 -11.17
CA ASN A 8 1.76 -18.62 -12.33
C ASN A 8 2.60 -17.49 -12.96
N ARG A 9 2.49 -16.25 -12.44
CA ARG A 9 3.29 -15.12 -12.91
C ARG A 9 3.85 -14.34 -11.73
N PRO A 10 5.14 -14.49 -11.39
CA PRO A 10 5.74 -13.65 -10.38
C PRO A 10 5.61 -12.19 -10.81
N LEU A 11 4.95 -11.36 -9.99
CA LEU A 11 4.92 -9.92 -10.19
C LEU A 11 6.36 -9.41 -10.11
N SER A 12 6.84 -8.78 -11.18
CA SER A 12 8.16 -8.16 -11.18
C SER A 12 8.13 -6.93 -10.26
N ILE A 13 9.12 -6.86 -9.38
CA ILE A 13 9.40 -5.64 -8.61
C ILE A 13 10.21 -4.74 -9.53
N GLU A 14 9.61 -3.66 -10.01
CA GLU A 14 10.24 -2.72 -10.93
C GLU A 14 11.22 -1.80 -10.20
N SER A 15 10.90 -1.43 -8.96
CA SER A 15 11.77 -0.60 -8.13
C SER A 15 11.54 -0.86 -6.63
N ASP A 16 12.59 -0.62 -5.85
CA ASP A 16 12.57 -0.64 -4.38
C ASP A 16 13.41 0.53 -3.86
N SER A 17 12.88 1.29 -2.91
CA SER A 17 13.59 2.41 -2.29
C SER A 17 13.28 2.54 -0.79
N PHE A 18 14.11 3.31 -0.09
CA PHE A 18 13.85 3.75 1.27
C PHE A 18 12.99 5.02 1.27
N LEU A 19 11.93 5.04 2.08
CA LEU A 19 10.98 6.13 2.16
C LEU A 19 10.80 6.56 3.63
N PRO A 20 11.55 7.57 4.10
CA PRO A 20 11.28 8.19 5.39
C PRO A 20 9.99 9.02 5.29
N THR A 21 9.08 8.84 6.25
CA THR A 21 7.82 9.58 6.34
C THR A 21 7.66 10.18 7.74
N GLU A 22 6.69 11.06 7.93
CA GLU A 22 6.34 11.57 9.27
C GLU A 22 5.81 10.48 10.22
N PHE A 23 5.35 9.36 9.66
CA PHE A 23 4.77 8.23 10.41
C PHE A 23 5.82 7.19 10.78
N GLY A 24 7.03 7.27 10.21
CA GLY A 24 8.11 6.33 10.42
C GLY A 24 8.86 5.99 9.13
N ASN A 25 9.81 5.08 9.26
CA ASN A 25 10.68 4.67 8.15
C ASN A 25 10.10 3.46 7.44
N PHE A 26 9.84 3.58 6.14
CA PHE A 26 9.34 2.49 5.31
C PHE A 26 10.33 2.16 4.21
N ARG A 27 10.17 0.97 3.63
CA ARG A 27 10.58 0.70 2.27
C ARG A 27 9.37 0.77 1.34
N ILE A 28 9.59 1.19 0.11
CA ILE A 28 8.56 1.30 -0.91
C ILE A 28 8.97 0.45 -2.11
N ARG A 29 8.05 -0.40 -2.59
CA ARG A 29 8.22 -1.19 -3.82
C ARG A 29 7.16 -0.84 -4.83
N VAL A 30 7.52 -0.89 -6.10
CA VAL A 30 6.57 -0.78 -7.22
C VAL A 30 6.46 -2.11 -7.94
N PHE A 31 5.24 -2.48 -8.30
CA PHE A 31 4.94 -3.65 -9.12
C PHE A 31 3.88 -3.29 -10.16
N VAL A 32 3.93 -3.92 -11.33
CA VAL A 32 2.96 -3.68 -12.41
C VAL A 32 1.84 -4.71 -12.32
N GLY A 33 0.62 -4.24 -12.12
CA GLY A 33 -0.58 -5.06 -12.09
C GLY A 33 -0.92 -5.64 -13.47
N LEU A 34 -1.83 -6.62 -13.50
CA LEU A 34 -2.34 -7.19 -14.75
C LEU A 34 -3.09 -6.16 -15.63
N ASP A 35 -3.55 -5.07 -15.01
CA ASP A 35 -4.16 -3.91 -15.68
C ASP A 35 -3.12 -2.94 -16.27
N GLY A 36 -1.82 -3.25 -16.14
CA GLY A 36 -0.71 -2.41 -16.60
C GLY A 36 -0.44 -1.20 -15.70
N LYS A 37 -1.12 -1.08 -14.56
CA LYS A 37 -0.90 0.03 -13.63
C LYS A 37 0.22 -0.30 -12.65
N GLU A 38 1.01 0.72 -12.33
CA GLU A 38 2.04 0.63 -11.29
C GLU A 38 1.40 0.71 -9.91
N HIS A 39 1.30 -0.40 -9.20
CA HIS A 39 0.88 -0.42 -7.81
C HIS A 39 2.09 -0.32 -6.89
N THR A 40 1.84 0.06 -5.64
CA THR A 40 2.92 0.35 -4.70
C THR A 40 2.69 -0.37 -3.38
N THR A 41 3.75 -0.88 -2.77
CA THR A 41 3.71 -1.42 -1.42
C THR A 41 4.64 -0.65 -0.51
N LEU A 42 4.13 -0.07 0.57
CA LEU A 42 4.93 0.46 1.66
C LEU A 42 5.05 -0.62 2.72
N TYR A 43 6.24 -0.92 3.23
CA TYR A 43 6.42 -1.99 4.21
C TYR A 43 7.55 -1.72 5.20
N THR A 44 7.44 -2.38 6.35
CA THR A 44 8.41 -2.36 7.46
C THR A 44 8.51 -3.78 8.03
N GLY A 45 9.70 -4.15 8.53
CA GLY A 45 9.96 -5.45 9.12
C GLY A 45 10.23 -6.56 8.09
N ASP A 46 10.43 -7.78 8.59
CA ASP A 46 10.61 -8.97 7.76
C ASP A 46 9.25 -9.63 7.50
N LEU A 47 8.70 -9.41 6.30
CA LEU A 47 7.41 -9.98 5.89
C LEU A 47 7.48 -11.49 5.60
N SER A 48 8.68 -12.08 5.62
CA SER A 48 8.90 -13.51 5.36
C SER A 48 9.06 -14.35 6.62
N ASP A 49 9.05 -13.72 7.79
CA ASP A 49 9.15 -14.41 9.07
C ASP A 49 7.91 -15.28 9.33
N PRO A 50 8.02 -16.62 9.35
CA PRO A 50 6.87 -17.49 9.56
C PRO A 50 6.30 -17.42 10.98
N GLU A 51 7.07 -16.93 11.95
CA GLU A 51 6.65 -16.80 13.35
C GLU A 51 5.92 -15.47 13.60
N ASN A 52 5.99 -14.52 12.66
CA ASN A 52 5.41 -13.18 12.80
C ASN A 52 4.47 -12.86 11.64
N SER A 53 3.16 -12.84 11.90
CA SER A 53 2.16 -12.50 10.89
C SER A 53 2.14 -10.98 10.65
N PRO A 54 2.50 -10.49 9.44
CA PRO A 54 2.57 -9.05 9.19
C PRO A 54 1.18 -8.41 9.19
N LEU A 55 1.08 -7.21 9.75
CA LEU A 55 -0.13 -6.40 9.64
C LEU A 55 -0.26 -5.84 8.22
N VAL A 56 -1.29 -6.27 7.48
CA VAL A 56 -1.49 -5.84 6.09
C VAL A 56 -2.72 -4.93 5.96
N ARG A 57 -2.52 -3.78 5.30
CA ARG A 57 -3.60 -2.88 4.85
C ARG A 57 -3.66 -2.88 3.33
N ILE A 58 -4.87 -3.01 2.78
CA ILE A 58 -5.13 -2.81 1.36
C ILE A 58 -5.82 -1.48 1.21
N HIS A 59 -5.23 -0.59 0.41
CA HIS A 59 -5.70 0.77 0.24
C HIS A 59 -5.91 1.06 -1.24
N SER A 60 -7.14 1.39 -1.62
CA SER A 60 -7.42 1.92 -2.94
C SER A 60 -7.07 3.39 -2.97
N GLU A 61 -6.31 3.79 -3.99
CA GLU A 61 -5.95 5.18 -4.26
C GLU A 61 -7.18 6.10 -4.20
N CYS A 62 -7.04 7.19 -3.46
CA CYS A 62 -7.98 8.30 -3.47
C CYS A 62 -7.19 9.61 -3.42
N LEU A 63 -6.88 10.18 -4.59
CA LEU A 63 -6.08 11.40 -4.73
C LEU A 63 -6.62 12.55 -3.88
N THR A 64 -7.94 12.75 -3.89
CA THR A 64 -8.56 13.86 -3.15
C THR A 64 -8.41 13.71 -1.63
N GLY A 65 -8.54 12.49 -1.10
CA GLY A 65 -8.39 12.23 0.33
C GLY A 65 -6.92 12.12 0.76
N ASP A 66 -6.15 11.32 0.03
CA ASP A 66 -4.78 10.94 0.39
C ASP A 66 -3.78 12.07 0.19
N ALA A 67 -3.90 12.86 -0.89
CA ALA A 67 -2.93 13.91 -1.23
C ALA A 67 -3.44 15.33 -0.95
N PHE A 68 -4.75 15.59 -1.16
CA PHE A 68 -5.32 16.93 -1.00
C PHE A 68 -6.10 17.14 0.31
N GLY A 69 -6.18 16.12 1.19
CA GLY A 69 -6.83 16.26 2.49
C GLY A 69 -8.33 16.58 2.42
N SER A 70 -9.01 16.06 1.40
CA SER A 70 -10.45 16.25 1.21
C SER A 70 -11.23 15.80 2.44
N LEU A 71 -12.12 16.66 2.95
CA LEU A 71 -13.02 16.35 4.06
C LEU A 71 -14.29 15.58 3.63
N LYS A 72 -14.42 15.27 2.33
CA LYS A 72 -15.59 14.54 1.79
C LYS A 72 -15.48 13.03 1.95
N CYS A 73 -14.28 12.52 2.20
CA CYS A 73 -14.02 11.13 2.48
C CYS A 73 -13.02 11.03 3.64
N ASP A 74 -12.83 9.82 4.14
CA ASP A 74 -11.92 9.50 5.24
C ASP A 74 -10.67 8.73 4.75
N CYS A 75 -10.42 8.69 3.44
CA CYS A 75 -9.31 7.93 2.84
C CYS A 75 -7.94 8.35 3.38
N GLY A 76 -7.67 9.67 3.45
CA GLY A 76 -6.42 10.20 4.01
C GLY A 76 -6.20 9.77 5.46
N PRO A 77 -7.11 10.09 6.40
CA PRO A 77 -7.01 9.64 7.79
C PRO A 77 -6.90 8.12 7.95
N GLN A 78 -7.55 7.33 7.09
CA GLN A 78 -7.40 5.87 7.09
C GLN A 78 -6.00 5.41 6.67
N LEU A 79 -5.40 6.04 5.66
CA LEU A 79 -4.04 5.77 5.21
C LEU A 79 -3.02 6.12 6.29
N GLU A 80 -3.15 7.30 6.91
CA GLU A 80 -2.30 7.74 8.01
C GLU A 80 -2.38 6.79 9.21
N SER A 81 -3.59 6.40 9.60
CA SER A 81 -3.82 5.45 10.69
C SER A 81 -3.17 4.09 10.41
N ALA A 82 -3.24 3.61 9.17
CA ALA A 82 -2.57 2.37 8.76
C ALA A 82 -1.05 2.48 8.84
N MET A 83 -0.46 3.60 8.39
CA MET A 83 0.98 3.83 8.48
C MET A 83 1.47 3.83 9.93
N ARG A 84 0.77 4.55 10.82
CA ARG A 84 1.11 4.58 12.25
C ARG A 84 1.05 3.18 12.87
N ARG A 85 -0.06 2.45 12.65
CA ARG A 85 -0.24 1.11 13.21
C ARG A 85 0.81 0.11 12.74
N ILE A 86 1.22 0.18 11.47
CA ILE A 86 2.27 -0.71 10.94
C ILE A 86 3.63 -0.41 11.59
N GLN A 87 3.92 0.86 11.85
CA GLN A 87 5.15 1.26 12.53
C GLN A 87 5.14 0.83 14.00
N ASP A 88 4.00 0.96 14.69
CA ASP A 88 3.83 0.49 16.07
C ASP A 88 3.99 -1.03 16.19
N GLU A 89 3.47 -1.81 15.22
CA GLU A 89 3.60 -3.27 15.19
C GLU A 89 5.03 -3.72 14.81
N GLY A 90 5.77 -2.88 14.08
CA GLY A 90 7.14 -3.16 13.63
C GLY A 90 7.26 -4.16 12.45
N CYS A 91 6.17 -4.85 12.09
CA CYS A 91 6.10 -5.71 10.90
C CYS A 91 4.76 -5.56 10.18
N GLY A 92 4.79 -5.08 8.94
CA GLY A 92 3.57 -4.90 8.17
C GLY A 92 3.75 -4.22 6.82
N ALA A 93 2.66 -4.16 6.05
CA ALA A 93 2.64 -3.59 4.71
C ALA A 93 1.32 -2.90 4.37
N ILE A 94 1.41 -1.81 3.60
CA ILE A 94 0.28 -1.17 2.91
C ILE A 94 0.41 -1.46 1.43
N VAL A 95 -0.56 -2.16 0.86
CA VAL A 95 -0.69 -2.35 -0.58
C VAL A 95 -1.56 -1.21 -1.13
N TYR A 96 -0.92 -0.24 -1.77
CA TYR A 96 -1.54 0.92 -2.40
C TYR A 96 -1.87 0.63 -3.87
N LEU A 97 -3.15 0.39 -4.14
CA LEU A 97 -3.66 0.02 -5.44
C LEU A 97 -4.16 1.25 -6.19
N ARG A 98 -3.63 1.48 -7.40
CA ARG A 98 -4.02 2.59 -8.29
C ARG A 98 -5.37 2.38 -8.96
N GLN A 99 -6.41 2.34 -8.13
CA GLN A 99 -7.80 2.05 -8.49
C GLN A 99 -8.72 3.19 -8.05
N GLU A 100 -8.34 4.41 -8.42
CA GLU A 100 -9.10 5.63 -8.15
C GLU A 100 -10.60 5.51 -8.45
N GLY A 101 -11.43 6.12 -7.60
CA GLY A 101 -12.88 6.14 -7.77
C GLY A 101 -13.54 4.75 -7.76
N ARG A 102 -12.94 3.75 -7.09
CA ARG A 102 -13.36 2.34 -7.21
C ARG A 102 -13.25 1.81 -8.64
N ASN A 103 -12.17 2.21 -9.31
CA ASN A 103 -11.81 1.83 -10.68
C ASN A 103 -12.68 2.46 -11.79
N ILE A 104 -13.44 3.54 -11.49
CA ILE A 104 -14.11 4.35 -12.53
C ILE A 104 -13.24 5.52 -13.00
N GLY A 105 -12.08 5.73 -12.37
CA GLY A 105 -11.26 6.92 -12.57
C GLY A 105 -11.68 8.06 -11.64
N LEU A 106 -10.94 9.16 -11.74
CA LEU A 106 -11.26 10.42 -11.06
C LEU A 106 -12.41 11.14 -11.75
#